data_AF-A0A4Q3AC53-F1
#
_entry.id   AF-A0A4Q3AC53-F1
#
_cell.length_a   1.000
_cell.length_b   1.000
_cell.length_c   1.000
_cell.angle_alpha   90.00
_cell.angle_beta   90.00
_cell.angle_gamma   90.00
#
_symmetry.space_group_name_H-M   'P 1'
#
loop_
_entity.id
_entity.type
_entity.pdbx_description
1 polymer ?
#
loop_
_entity_poly.entity_id
_entity_poly.type
_entity_poly.pdbx_seq_one_letter_code
_entity_poly.pdbx_strand_id
1 'polypeptide(L)'
;MHLLNRRRLLKNFTLGAAGLWVPGALAEALTLTPKQTEGPFYPVDLPLDTDNDLILLNDGLTPALGNITHLTGRVTDMKGEP
;
A
#
# COMPACT_ATOMS: atom_id res chain seq x y z
N MET A 1 11.26 -46.84 22.65
CA MET A 1 11.28 -45.36 22.56
C MET A 1 12.69 -44.89 22.80
N HIS A 2 13.54 -44.86 21.76
CA HIS A 2 14.93 -44.42 21.92
C HIS A 2 14.96 -42.91 22.11
N LEU A 3 15.30 -42.49 23.32
CA LEU A 3 15.56 -41.10 23.70
C LEU A 3 16.42 -40.41 22.64
N LEU A 4 15.98 -39.24 22.17
CA LEU A 4 16.77 -38.41 21.27
C LEU A 4 18.21 -38.30 21.80
N ASN A 5 19.19 -38.75 21.02
CA ASN A 5 20.60 -38.65 21.39
C ASN A 5 20.97 -37.17 21.51
N ARG A 6 21.36 -36.72 22.71
CA ARG A 6 21.76 -35.33 23.00
C ARG A 6 22.78 -34.78 22.00
N ARG A 7 23.73 -35.62 21.57
CA ARG A 7 24.75 -35.23 20.58
C ARG A 7 24.16 -34.95 19.21
N ARG A 8 23.15 -35.72 18.80
CA ARG A 8 22.44 -35.53 17.53
C ARG A 8 21.56 -34.27 17.58
N LEU A 9 20.91 -34.03 18.72
CA LEU A 9 20.15 -32.81 18.95
C LEU A 9 21.05 -31.57 18.85
N LEU A 10 22.18 -31.57 19.56
CA LEU A 10 23.14 -30.48 19.53
C LEU A 10 23.70 -30.24 18.13
N LYS A 11 24.11 -31.31 17.41
CA LYS A 11 24.59 -31.19 16.02
C LYS A 11 23.54 -30.55 15.09
N ASN A 12 22.30 -31.03 15.17
CA ASN A 12 21.23 -30.52 14.31
C ASN A 12 20.87 -29.07 14.66
N PHE A 13 20.89 -28.72 15.96
CA PHE A 13 20.68 -27.36 16.42
C PHE A 13 21.78 -26.41 15.95
N THR A 14 23.06 -26.81 16.06
CA THR A 14 24.17 -25.98 15.58
C THR A 14 24.13 -25.76 14.07
N LEU A 15 23.74 -26.78 13.30
CA LEU A 15 23.57 -26.67 11.85
C LEU A 15 22.40 -25.73 11.49
N GLY A 16 21.27 -25.85 12.16
CA GLY A 16 20.12 -24.98 11.95
C GLY A 16 20.39 -23.53 12.34
N ALA A 17 21.05 -23.31 13.49
CA ALA A 17 21.42 -21.98 13.97
C ALA A 17 22.42 -21.29 13.04
N ALA A 18 23.41 -22.03 12.52
CA ALA A 18 24.36 -21.48 11.55
C ALA A 18 23.67 -21.02 10.25
N GLY A 19 22.65 -21.76 9.77
CA GLY A 19 21.88 -21.39 8.58
C GLY A 19 21.04 -20.11 8.74
N LEU A 20 20.54 -19.84 9.95
CA LEU A 20 19.76 -18.62 10.25
C LEU A 20 20.64 -17.36 10.36
N TRP A 21 21.94 -17.52 10.61
CA TRP A 21 22.91 -16.43 10.78
C TRP A 21 23.73 -16.14 9.52
N VAL A 22 23.44 -16.82 8.40
CA VAL A 22 24.08 -16.53 7.11
C VAL A 22 23.67 -15.13 6.64
N PRO A 23 24.62 -14.25 6.29
CA PRO A 23 24.30 -12.94 5.71
C PRO A 23 23.38 -13.08 4.50
N GLY A 24 22.26 -12.36 4.49
CA GLY A 24 21.27 -12.43 3.42
C GLY A 24 20.23 -13.57 3.56
N ALA A 25 20.28 -14.37 4.62
CA ALA A 25 19.15 -15.22 4.99
C ALA A 25 17.90 -14.33 5.15
N LEU A 26 16.80 -14.72 4.50
CA LEU A 26 15.54 -13.96 4.47
C LEU A 26 15.64 -12.56 3.83
N ALA A 27 16.66 -12.26 3.02
CA ALA A 27 16.80 -10.95 2.36
C ALA A 27 15.58 -10.59 1.48
N GLU A 28 14.95 -11.59 0.84
CA GLU A 28 13.71 -11.39 0.07
C GLU A 28 12.55 -10.90 0.96
N ALA A 29 12.49 -11.29 2.23
CA ALA A 29 11.46 -10.79 3.14
C ALA A 29 11.64 -9.30 3.48
N LEU A 30 12.83 -8.74 3.24
CA LEU A 30 13.12 -7.31 3.44
C LEU A 30 12.69 -6.45 2.24
N THR A 31 12.48 -7.05 1.06
CA THR A 31 12.04 -6.37 -0.16
C THR A 31 10.53 -6.44 -0.38
N LEU A 32 9.83 -7.32 0.35
CA LEU A 32 8.37 -7.39 0.30
C LEU A 32 7.76 -6.19 1.03
N THR A 33 7.09 -5.31 0.28
CA THR A 33 6.21 -4.32 0.86
C THR A 33 4.99 -5.01 1.49
N PRO A 34 4.47 -4.52 2.63
CA PRO A 34 3.20 -5.00 3.15
C PRO A 34 2.13 -4.97 2.05
N LYS A 35 1.21 -5.95 2.02
CA LYS A 35 0.03 -5.83 1.16
C LYS A 35 -0.63 -4.50 1.49
N GLN A 36 -0.71 -3.60 0.51
CA GLN A 36 -1.49 -2.39 0.67
C GLN A 36 -2.92 -2.85 0.95
N THR A 37 -3.41 -2.55 2.15
CA THR A 37 -4.84 -2.56 2.39
C THR A 37 -5.45 -1.59 1.39
N GLU A 38 -6.55 -1.96 0.76
CA GLU A 38 -7.33 -0.99 -0.02
C GLU A 38 -7.49 0.28 0.84
N GLY A 39 -7.21 1.44 0.23
CA GLY A 39 -7.28 2.72 0.92
C GLY A 39 -8.69 2.96 1.47
N PRO A 40 -8.89 4.01 2.28
CA PRO A 40 -10.24 4.39 2.68
C PRO A 40 -11.12 4.54 1.44
N PHE A 41 -12.23 3.80 1.40
CA PHE A 41 -13.20 3.89 0.31
C PHE A 41 -13.95 5.22 0.44
N TYR A 42 -13.82 6.07 -0.57
CA TYR A 42 -14.74 7.17 -0.75
C TYR A 42 -16.15 6.61 -1.01
N PRO A 43 -17.22 7.27 -0.52
CA PRO A 43 -18.57 6.81 -0.74
C PRO A 43 -18.90 6.77 -2.24
N VAL A 44 -19.76 5.82 -2.63
CA VAL A 44 -20.23 5.67 -4.02
C VAL A 44 -20.98 6.93 -4.47
N ASP A 45 -21.77 7.50 -3.56
CA ASP A 45 -22.43 8.79 -3.76
C ASP A 45 -21.71 9.86 -2.94
N LEU A 46 -20.87 10.63 -3.62
CA LEU A 46 -20.36 11.88 -3.07
C LEU A 46 -21.49 12.92 -3.12
N PRO A 47 -21.78 13.65 -2.03
CA PRO A 47 -22.62 14.84 -2.13
C PRO A 47 -22.00 15.78 -3.17
N LEU A 48 -22.82 16.59 -3.85
CA LEU A 48 -22.33 17.57 -4.82
C LEU A 48 -21.33 18.48 -4.10
N ASP A 49 -20.05 18.19 -4.32
CA ASP A 49 -18.97 18.79 -3.57
C ASP A 49 -18.73 20.16 -4.16
N THR A 50 -18.97 21.20 -3.37
CA THR A 50 -18.59 22.58 -3.73
C THR A 50 -17.09 22.71 -4.00
N ASP A 51 -16.29 21.74 -3.54
CA ASP A 51 -14.84 21.71 -3.72
C ASP A 51 -14.39 21.43 -5.17
N ASN A 52 -15.31 21.06 -6.08
CA ASN A 52 -14.97 20.88 -7.49
C ASN A 52 -14.91 22.19 -8.30
N ASP A 53 -15.39 23.30 -7.74
CA ASP A 53 -15.26 24.63 -8.32
C ASP A 53 -14.04 25.35 -7.73
N LEU A 54 -12.95 25.34 -8.51
CA LEU A 54 -11.70 26.00 -8.11
C LEU A 54 -11.74 27.52 -8.31
N ILE A 55 -12.81 28.07 -8.88
CA ILE A 55 -12.99 29.51 -9.10
C ILE A 55 -13.68 30.13 -7.88
N LEU A 56 -14.68 29.44 -7.32
CA LEU A 56 -15.44 29.87 -6.15
C LEU A 56 -15.23 28.91 -4.97
N LEU A 57 -14.23 29.18 -4.14
CA LEU A 57 -13.97 28.43 -2.91
C LEU A 57 -14.84 28.97 -1.76
N ASN A 58 -15.96 28.29 -1.46
CA ASN A 58 -16.84 28.58 -0.32
C ASN A 58 -17.32 30.06 -0.26
N ASP A 59 -17.36 30.65 0.94
CA ASP A 59 -17.77 32.05 1.20
C ASP A 59 -16.69 33.09 0.84
N GLY A 60 -15.62 32.67 0.17
CA GLY A 60 -14.54 33.55 -0.29
C GLY A 60 -15.01 34.43 -1.45
N LEU A 61 -15.14 35.74 -1.20
CA LEU A 61 -15.72 36.69 -2.16
C LEU A 61 -14.83 37.01 -3.38
N THR A 62 -13.59 36.53 -3.43
CA THR A 62 -12.65 36.86 -4.51
C THR A 62 -12.43 35.64 -5.41
N PRO A 63 -13.00 35.61 -6.63
CA PRO A 63 -12.77 34.54 -7.58
C PRO A 63 -11.30 34.40 -8.00
N ALA A 64 -10.91 33.19 -8.39
CA ALA A 64 -9.60 32.95 -8.98
C ALA A 64 -9.39 33.76 -10.28
N LEU A 65 -8.19 34.32 -10.47
CA LEU A 65 -7.83 35.09 -11.67
C LEU A 65 -7.22 34.18 -12.75
N GLY A 66 -7.53 34.45 -14.02
CA GLY A 66 -6.94 33.75 -15.16
C GLY A 66 -7.96 33.28 -16.18
N ASN A 67 -7.55 32.35 -17.04
CA ASN A 67 -8.43 31.76 -18.06
C ASN A 67 -9.24 30.61 -17.46
N ILE A 68 -10.56 30.79 -17.42
CA ILE A 68 -11.49 29.76 -16.97
C ILE A 68 -11.45 28.58 -17.95
N THR A 69 -11.19 27.37 -17.41
CA THR A 69 -11.11 26.13 -18.18
C THR A 69 -11.95 25.05 -17.52
N HIS A 70 -12.78 24.37 -18.30
CA HIS A 70 -13.58 23.25 -17.84
C HIS A 70 -12.84 21.93 -18.12
N LEU A 71 -12.62 21.14 -17.09
CA LEU A 71 -12.00 19.81 -17.18
C LEU A 71 -13.04 18.75 -16.86
N THR A 72 -13.25 17.81 -17.79
CA THR A 72 -14.17 16.68 -17.61
C THR A 72 -13.54 15.41 -18.16
N GLY A 73 -13.97 14.26 -17.67
CA GLY A 73 -13.45 12.97 -18.10
C GLY A 73 -14.08 11.80 -17.36
N ARG A 74 -13.63 10.60 -17.69
CA ARG A 74 -14.03 9.35 -17.02
C ARG A 74 -12.77 8.63 -16.56
N VAL A 75 -12.77 8.16 -15.32
CA VAL A 75 -11.74 7.27 -14.82
C VAL A 75 -12.13 5.84 -15.21
N THR A 76 -11.19 5.09 -15.77
CA THR A 76 -11.38 3.70 -16.19
C THR A 76 -10.21 2.86 -15.72
N ASP A 77 -10.45 1.57 -15.50
CA ASP A 77 -9.42 0.58 -15.25
C ASP A 77 -8.58 0.28 -16.51
N MET A 78 -7.63 -0.65 -16.39
CA MET A 78 -6.75 -1.06 -17.50
C MET A 78 -7.47 -1.72 -18.68
N LYS A 79 -8.73 -2.13 -18.50
CA LYS A 79 -9.58 -2.73 -19.53
C LYS A 79 -10.51 -1.71 -20.17
N GLY A 80 -10.56 -0.48 -19.64
CA GLY A 80 -11.47 0.56 -20.08
C GLY A 80 -12.82 0.54 -19.35
N GLU A 81 -12.95 -0.22 -18.28
CA GLU A 81 -14.18 -0.32 -17.48
C GLU A 81 -14.19 0.75 -16.38
N PRO A 82 -15.35 1.38 -16.09
CA PRO A 82 -15.50 2.36 -15.00
C PRO A 82 -15.40 1.77 -13.59
#